data_AF-A0A3R6VRZ2-F1
#
_entry.id   AF-A0A3R6VRZ2-F1
#
_cell.length_a   1.000
_cell.length_b   1.000
_cell.length_c   1.000
_cell.angle_alpha   90.00
_cell.angle_beta   90.00
_cell.angle_gamma   90.00
#
_symmetry.space_group_name_H-M   'P 1'
#
loop_
_entity.id
_entity.type
_entity.pdbx_description
1 polymer ?
#
loop_
_entity_poly.entity_id
_entity_poly.type
_entity_poly.pdbx_seq_one_letter_code
_entity_poly.pdbx_strand_id
1 'polypeptide(L)'
;MDTLKHLIKNFCKKYELEFYDNCILKKVSNISEFIRNDNSTYYYDRKDLIDNAYGMLYEDSSKQWIILIDENQNPADFFATLIHEYVHLCDYKKLTETCNNLPLLELQNDYAFLYWTEFHATYLSNRFLIGFNPTGINASAAQNQIVVELTKYYSSSLKLNKTEAMDKTVRSYGSYLALYDEFCTEVLLYPDQYFYNKMFLEIYRFLKGHKTFDTFIAAYSDFHNLLLEI
;
A
#
# COMPACT_ATOMS: atom_id res chain seq x y z
N MET A 1 0.99 -19.58 13.81
CA MET A 1 0.71 -19.39 12.37
C MET A 1 -0.80 -19.39 12.10
N ASP A 2 -1.54 -20.29 12.75
CA ASP A 2 -3.00 -20.43 12.57
C ASP A 2 -3.83 -19.18 12.91
N THR A 3 -3.46 -18.45 13.96
CA THR A 3 -4.13 -17.17 14.31
C THR A 3 -3.97 -16.12 13.22
N LEU A 4 -2.79 -16.02 12.60
CA LEU A 4 -2.53 -15.08 11.50
C LEU A 4 -3.32 -15.46 10.25
N LYS A 5 -3.32 -16.76 9.90
CA LYS A 5 -4.14 -17.28 8.79
C LYS A 5 -5.63 -16.99 9.00
N HIS A 6 -6.14 -17.17 10.22
CA HIS A 6 -7.54 -16.87 10.54
C HIS A 6 -7.86 -15.37 10.39
N LEU A 7 -6.94 -14.50 10.86
CA LEU A 7 -7.09 -13.05 10.72
C LEU A 7 -7.10 -12.62 9.25
N ILE A 8 -6.17 -13.11 8.44
CA ILE A 8 -6.11 -12.86 7.00
C ILE A 8 -7.41 -13.36 6.33
N LYS A 9 -7.87 -14.56 6.67
CA LYS A 9 -9.13 -15.10 6.13
C LYS A 9 -10.34 -14.22 6.45
N ASN A 10 -10.43 -13.70 7.67
CA ASN A 10 -11.51 -12.78 8.07
C ASN A 10 -11.40 -11.43 7.33
N PHE A 11 -10.18 -10.91 7.16
CA PHE A 11 -9.92 -9.73 6.35
C PHE A 11 -10.37 -9.94 4.90
N CYS A 12 -9.95 -11.03 4.25
CA CYS A 12 -10.32 -11.37 2.88
C CYS A 12 -11.84 -11.46 2.71
N LYS A 13 -12.51 -12.13 3.64
CA LYS A 13 -13.98 -12.23 3.64
C LYS A 13 -14.65 -10.86 3.76
N LYS A 14 -14.13 -9.96 4.59
CA LYS A 14 -14.72 -8.63 4.83
C LYS A 14 -14.60 -7.71 3.61
N TYR A 15 -13.47 -7.78 2.90
CA TYR A 15 -13.17 -6.90 1.76
C TYR A 15 -13.24 -7.60 0.40
N GLU A 16 -13.86 -8.79 0.36
CA GLU A 16 -14.10 -9.57 -0.86
C GLU A 16 -12.81 -9.83 -1.66
N LEU A 17 -11.70 -10.06 -0.94
CA LEU A 17 -10.43 -10.47 -1.53
C LEU A 17 -10.32 -12.00 -1.56
N GLU A 18 -9.51 -12.50 -2.49
CA GLU A 18 -9.19 -13.93 -2.55
C GLU A 18 -8.30 -14.32 -1.37
N PHE A 19 -8.61 -15.47 -0.76
CA PHE A 19 -7.79 -16.05 0.30
C PHE A 19 -6.88 -17.14 -0.25
N TYR A 20 -5.59 -16.83 -0.39
CA TYR A 20 -4.54 -17.77 -0.75
C TYR A 20 -4.06 -18.57 0.47
N ASP A 21 -4.63 -19.76 0.71
CA ASP A 21 -4.24 -20.62 1.86
C ASP A 21 -2.79 -21.13 1.77
N ASN A 22 -2.26 -21.19 0.54
CA ASN A 22 -0.87 -21.53 0.25
C ASN A 22 0.08 -20.32 0.27
N CYS A 23 -0.36 -19.14 0.75
CA CYS A 23 0.52 -17.98 0.85
C CYS A 23 1.73 -18.30 1.75
N ILE A 24 2.93 -17.98 1.28
CA ILE A 24 4.16 -18.16 2.05
C ILE A 24 4.41 -16.88 2.83
N LEU A 25 4.36 -16.99 4.15
CA LEU A 25 4.66 -15.89 5.06
C LEU A 25 5.91 -16.23 5.87
N LYS A 26 6.91 -15.35 5.82
CA LYS A 26 8.14 -15.47 6.62
C LYS A 26 8.31 -14.23 7.48
N LYS A 27 8.36 -14.46 8.79
CA LYS A 27 8.88 -13.48 9.73
C LYS A 27 10.40 -13.54 9.69
N VAL A 28 11.05 -12.41 9.55
CA VAL A 28 12.51 -12.33 9.46
C VAL A 28 13.02 -11.24 10.38
N SER A 29 14.19 -11.46 10.98
CA SER A 29 14.88 -10.46 11.80
C SER A 29 15.50 -9.34 10.97
N ASN A 30 15.75 -9.59 9.68
CA ASN A 30 16.31 -8.63 8.74
C ASN A 30 15.92 -8.98 7.29
N ILE A 31 15.06 -8.15 6.67
CA ILE A 31 14.59 -8.35 5.29
C ILE A 31 15.76 -8.23 4.29
N SER A 32 16.62 -7.22 4.44
CA SER A 32 17.79 -7.00 3.60
C SER A 32 18.73 -8.19 3.56
N GLU A 33 19.04 -8.75 4.73
CA GLU A 33 19.91 -9.92 4.83
C GLU A 33 19.26 -11.14 4.16
N PHE A 34 17.97 -11.37 4.40
CA PHE A 34 17.22 -12.46 3.75
C PHE A 34 17.30 -12.36 2.23
N ILE A 35 16.97 -11.20 1.66
CA ILE A 35 16.94 -11.01 0.20
C ILE A 35 18.36 -11.05 -0.36
N ARG A 36 19.35 -10.42 0.28
CA ARG A 36 20.74 -10.44 -0.19
C ARG A 36 21.31 -11.86 -0.26
N ASN A 37 20.92 -12.73 0.67
CA ASN A 37 21.37 -14.12 0.70
C ASN A 37 20.68 -14.98 -0.36
N ASP A 38 19.43 -14.67 -0.73
CA ASP A 38 18.71 -15.38 -1.80
C ASP A 38 19.07 -14.86 -3.21
N ASN A 39 19.09 -13.53 -3.39
CA ASN A 39 19.35 -12.87 -4.66
C ASN A 39 20.08 -11.52 -4.46
N SER A 40 21.41 -11.56 -4.48
CA SER A 40 22.25 -10.39 -4.24
C SER A 40 22.12 -9.31 -5.33
N THR A 41 21.93 -9.69 -6.60
CA THR A 41 21.72 -8.74 -7.70
C THR A 41 20.45 -7.93 -7.47
N TYR A 42 19.33 -8.61 -7.21
CA TYR A 42 18.07 -7.94 -6.90
C TYR A 42 18.17 -7.02 -5.68
N TYR A 43 18.87 -7.48 -4.63
CA TYR A 43 19.12 -6.67 -3.43
C TYR A 43 19.84 -5.36 -3.78
N TYR A 44 20.95 -5.41 -4.52
CA TYR A 44 21.71 -4.20 -4.83
C TYR A 44 20.98 -3.27 -5.81
N ASP A 45 20.18 -3.81 -6.72
CA ASP A 45 19.36 -3.02 -7.65
C ASP A 45 18.24 -2.24 -6.94
N ARG A 46 17.78 -2.72 -5.77
CA ARG A 46 16.68 -2.12 -4.99
C ARG A 46 17.06 -1.82 -3.55
N LYS A 47 18.34 -1.59 -3.30
CA LYS A 47 18.91 -1.52 -1.94
C LYS A 47 18.17 -0.54 -1.03
N ASP A 48 17.92 0.67 -1.51
CA ASP A 48 17.30 1.72 -0.67
C ASP A 48 15.84 1.39 -0.31
N LEU A 49 15.11 0.71 -1.20
CA LEU A 49 13.76 0.23 -0.91
C LEU A 49 13.79 -0.92 0.11
N ILE A 50 14.70 -1.88 -0.09
CA ILE A 50 14.79 -3.08 0.75
C ILE A 50 15.29 -2.75 2.16
N ASP A 51 16.29 -1.87 2.30
CA ASP A 51 16.88 -1.51 3.60
C ASP A 51 15.93 -0.74 4.51
N ASN A 52 14.89 -0.13 3.95
CA ASN A 52 13.88 0.61 4.69
C ASN A 52 12.55 -0.14 4.82
N ALA A 53 12.48 -1.38 4.33
CA ALA A 53 11.24 -2.16 4.31
C ALA A 53 10.93 -2.76 5.70
N TYR A 54 9.70 -2.57 6.16
CA TYR A 54 9.13 -3.30 7.30
C TYR A 54 8.37 -4.56 6.86
N GLY A 55 7.92 -4.58 5.62
CA GLY A 55 7.30 -5.71 4.94
C GLY A 55 7.59 -5.66 3.45
N MET A 56 7.53 -6.80 2.78
CA MET A 56 7.74 -6.87 1.34
C MET A 56 7.13 -8.14 0.74
N LEU A 57 6.35 -7.98 -0.33
CA LEU A 57 6.07 -9.05 -1.28
C LEU A 57 7.27 -9.27 -2.21
N TYR A 58 7.87 -10.45 -2.10
CA TYR A 58 9.11 -10.84 -2.78
C TYR A 58 8.92 -12.11 -3.62
N GLU A 59 9.53 -12.18 -4.81
CA GLU A 59 9.63 -13.42 -5.59
C GLU A 59 11.05 -13.98 -5.41
N ASP A 60 11.16 -15.16 -4.78
CA ASP A 60 12.44 -15.78 -4.48
C ASP A 60 13.14 -16.38 -5.72
N SER A 61 14.38 -16.82 -5.53
CA SER A 61 15.18 -17.50 -6.56
C SER A 61 14.50 -18.76 -7.12
N SER A 62 13.56 -19.36 -6.39
CA SER A 62 12.75 -20.51 -6.80
C SER A 62 11.39 -20.13 -7.41
N LYS A 63 11.18 -18.84 -7.71
CA LYS A 63 9.96 -18.28 -8.30
C LYS A 63 8.72 -18.38 -7.41
N GLN A 64 8.92 -18.49 -6.10
CA GLN A 64 7.84 -18.47 -5.13
C GLN A 64 7.60 -17.05 -4.62
N TRP A 65 6.32 -16.67 -4.50
CA TRP A 65 5.95 -15.39 -3.92
C TRP A 65 5.85 -15.53 -2.41
N ILE A 66 6.58 -14.67 -1.71
CA ILE A 66 6.75 -14.70 -0.26
C ILE A 66 6.42 -13.32 0.30
N ILE A 67 5.59 -13.29 1.34
CA ILE A 67 5.41 -12.12 2.18
C ILE A 67 6.48 -12.17 3.28
N LEU A 68 7.43 -11.24 3.22
CA LEU A 68 8.45 -11.01 4.24
C LEU A 68 7.95 -9.93 5.20
N ILE A 69 8.09 -10.14 6.51
CA ILE A 69 7.73 -9.14 7.53
C ILE A 69 8.85 -9.07 8.57
N ASP A 70 9.29 -7.86 8.92
CA ASP A 70 10.24 -7.62 10.01
C ASP A 70 9.59 -7.99 11.35
N GLU A 71 10.17 -8.96 12.06
CA GLU A 71 9.65 -9.47 13.33
C GLU A 71 9.90 -8.55 14.52
N ASN A 72 10.74 -7.51 14.34
CA ASN A 72 11.06 -6.54 15.39
C ASN A 72 10.00 -5.44 15.53
N GLN A 73 8.99 -5.40 14.65
CA GLN A 73 7.87 -4.48 14.74
C GLN A 73 7.06 -4.71 16.01
N ASN A 74 6.51 -3.64 16.58
CA ASN A 74 5.50 -3.80 17.62
C ASN A 74 4.26 -4.51 17.04
N PRO A 75 3.41 -5.13 17.88
CA PRO A 75 2.31 -5.94 17.38
C PRO A 75 1.35 -5.20 16.43
N ALA A 76 1.02 -3.94 16.71
CA ALA A 76 0.08 -3.17 15.89
C ALA A 76 0.64 -2.92 14.49
N ASP A 77 1.89 -2.46 14.41
CA ASP A 77 2.59 -2.20 13.14
C ASP A 77 2.79 -3.51 12.37
N PHE A 78 3.16 -4.59 13.06
CA PHE A 78 3.28 -5.92 12.45
C PHE A 78 1.97 -6.34 11.75
N PHE A 79 0.82 -6.14 12.41
CA PHE A 79 -0.47 -6.49 11.81
C PHE A 79 -0.83 -5.58 10.64
N ALA A 80 -0.55 -4.28 10.74
CA ALA A 80 -0.77 -3.32 9.66
C ALA A 80 0.02 -3.73 8.41
N THR A 81 1.32 -3.95 8.59
CA THR A 81 2.27 -4.36 7.54
C THR A 81 1.87 -5.71 6.94
N LEU A 82 1.48 -6.69 7.76
CA LEU A 82 1.00 -7.98 7.27
C LEU A 82 -0.18 -7.84 6.31
N ILE A 83 -1.20 -7.08 6.72
CA ILE A 83 -2.39 -6.88 5.88
C ILE A 83 -2.03 -6.10 4.61
N HIS A 84 -1.18 -5.08 4.73
CA HIS A 84 -0.67 -4.31 3.59
C HIS A 84 -0.01 -5.21 2.54
N GLU A 85 0.97 -6.03 2.94
CA GLU A 85 1.65 -6.95 2.02
C GLU A 85 0.73 -8.04 1.48
N TYR A 86 -0.28 -8.45 2.24
CA TYR A 86 -1.27 -9.40 1.76
C TYR A 86 -2.17 -8.81 0.67
N VAL A 87 -2.51 -7.52 0.77
CA VAL A 87 -3.23 -6.81 -0.30
C VAL A 87 -2.37 -6.76 -1.57
N HIS A 88 -1.08 -6.47 -1.46
CA HIS A 88 -0.16 -6.55 -2.60
C HIS A 88 -0.17 -7.94 -3.24
N LEU A 89 -0.13 -9.01 -2.43
CA LEU A 89 -0.23 -10.37 -2.96
C LEU A 89 -1.52 -10.54 -3.80
N CYS A 90 -2.66 -10.09 -3.29
CA CYS A 90 -3.94 -10.16 -4.01
C CYS A 90 -3.93 -9.35 -5.30
N ASP A 91 -3.46 -8.10 -5.24
CA ASP A 91 -3.42 -7.18 -6.37
C ASP A 91 -2.53 -7.72 -7.49
N TYR A 92 -1.30 -8.16 -7.16
CA TYR A 92 -0.38 -8.71 -8.13
C TYR A 92 -0.83 -10.09 -8.66
N LYS A 93 -1.55 -10.89 -7.87
CA LYS A 93 -2.15 -12.14 -8.36
C LYS A 93 -3.24 -11.87 -9.40
N LYS A 94 -4.12 -10.92 -9.14
CA LYS A 94 -5.11 -10.50 -10.15
C LYS A 94 -4.43 -9.89 -11.38
N LEU A 95 -3.41 -9.06 -11.20
CA LEU A 95 -2.69 -8.47 -12.33
C LEU A 95 -1.99 -9.53 -13.20
N THR A 96 -1.30 -10.49 -12.58
CA THR A 96 -0.58 -11.53 -13.35
C THR A 96 -1.55 -12.36 -14.21
N GLU A 97 -2.75 -12.66 -13.69
CA GLU A 97 -3.80 -13.35 -14.45
C GLU A 97 -4.27 -12.54 -15.67
N THR A 98 -4.35 -11.20 -15.55
CA THR A 98 -4.73 -10.32 -16.66
C THR A 98 -3.61 -10.08 -17.68
N CYS A 99 -2.35 -10.33 -17.31
CA CYS A 99 -1.17 -9.99 -18.10
C CYS A 99 -0.41 -11.22 -18.64
N ASN A 100 -1.07 -12.37 -18.86
CA ASN A 100 -0.43 -13.61 -19.34
C ASN A 100 0.63 -14.20 -18.38
N ASN A 101 0.40 -14.12 -17.07
CA ASN A 101 1.25 -14.72 -16.03
C ASN A 101 2.69 -14.17 -15.98
N LEU A 102 2.88 -12.86 -16.15
CA LEU A 102 4.20 -12.25 -16.01
C LEU A 102 4.78 -12.46 -14.59
N PRO A 103 6.12 -12.60 -14.45
CA PRO A 103 6.79 -12.67 -13.16
C PRO A 103 6.54 -11.43 -12.31
N LEU A 104 6.57 -11.57 -10.98
CA LEU A 104 6.29 -10.45 -10.06
C LEU A 104 7.19 -9.24 -10.32
N LEU A 105 8.47 -9.50 -10.59
CA LEU A 105 9.45 -8.45 -10.83
C LEU A 105 9.07 -7.56 -12.02
N GLU A 106 8.52 -8.14 -13.08
CA GLU A 106 8.10 -7.40 -14.26
C GLU A 106 6.84 -6.58 -13.97
N LEU A 107 5.89 -7.15 -13.22
CA LEU A 107 4.70 -6.43 -12.77
C LEU A 107 5.05 -5.25 -11.86
N GLN A 108 6.04 -5.41 -10.97
CA GLN A 108 6.53 -4.36 -10.08
C GLN A 108 7.25 -3.22 -10.81
N ASN A 109 7.52 -3.33 -12.12
CA ASN A 109 8.07 -2.23 -12.93
C ASN A 109 6.97 -1.36 -13.55
N ASP A 110 5.70 -1.76 -13.48
CA ASP A 110 4.56 -0.90 -13.82
C ASP A 110 4.36 0.15 -12.71
N TYR A 111 4.90 1.35 -12.92
CA TYR A 111 4.83 2.42 -11.92
C TYR A 111 3.39 2.89 -11.64
N ALA A 112 2.48 2.81 -12.62
CA ALA A 112 1.09 3.23 -12.43
C ALA A 112 0.35 2.21 -11.55
N PHE A 113 0.56 0.92 -11.81
CA PHE A 113 0.06 -0.13 -10.94
C PHE A 113 0.70 -0.06 -9.54
N LEU A 114 2.02 0.18 -9.47
CA LEU A 114 2.76 0.32 -8.20
C LEU A 114 2.13 1.39 -7.30
N TYR A 115 1.91 2.61 -7.80
CA TYR A 115 1.31 3.67 -7.01
C TYR A 115 -0.14 3.36 -6.61
N TRP A 116 -0.90 2.72 -7.49
CA TRP A 116 -2.27 2.34 -7.16
C TRP A 116 -2.33 1.24 -6.10
N THR A 117 -1.51 0.19 -6.20
CA THR A 117 -1.52 -0.90 -5.21
C THR A 117 -1.02 -0.41 -3.85
N GLU A 118 -0.10 0.56 -3.79
CA GLU A 118 0.32 1.18 -2.53
C GLU A 118 -0.79 2.00 -1.87
N PHE A 119 -1.57 2.72 -2.68
CA PHE A 119 -2.81 3.34 -2.22
C PHE A 119 -3.80 2.29 -1.69
N HIS A 120 -4.08 1.25 -2.47
CA HIS A 120 -5.09 0.24 -2.18
C HIS A 120 -4.75 -0.59 -0.93
N ALA A 121 -3.50 -1.02 -0.80
CA ALA A 121 -2.99 -1.72 0.37
C ALA A 121 -3.03 -0.85 1.62
N THR A 122 -2.66 0.43 1.52
CA THR A 122 -2.75 1.37 2.64
C THR A 122 -4.22 1.63 3.03
N TYR A 123 -5.09 1.80 2.04
CA TYR A 123 -6.52 2.02 2.25
C TYR A 123 -7.18 0.85 2.98
N LEU A 124 -6.99 -0.38 2.50
CA LEU A 124 -7.62 -1.56 3.09
C LEU A 124 -7.03 -1.94 4.45
N SER A 125 -5.71 -1.82 4.64
CA SER A 125 -5.08 -2.05 5.94
C SER A 125 -5.60 -1.07 6.99
N ASN A 126 -5.70 0.22 6.67
CA ASN A 126 -6.27 1.22 7.58
C ASN A 126 -7.77 1.00 7.83
N ARG A 127 -8.57 0.70 6.79
CA ARG A 127 -9.99 0.36 6.95
C ARG A 127 -10.17 -0.83 7.90
N PHE A 128 -9.28 -1.81 7.82
CA PHE A 128 -9.35 -2.99 8.67
C PHE A 128 -8.99 -2.67 10.12
N LEU A 129 -7.89 -1.92 10.33
CA LEU A 129 -7.44 -1.47 11.66
C LEU A 129 -8.49 -0.59 12.36
N ILE A 130 -9.03 0.39 11.65
CA ILE A 130 -10.11 1.26 12.15
C ILE A 130 -11.30 0.43 12.62
N GLY A 131 -11.68 -0.59 11.84
CA GLY A 131 -12.79 -1.46 12.15
C GLY A 131 -12.63 -2.36 13.38
N PHE A 132 -11.43 -2.48 13.96
CA PHE A 132 -11.25 -3.23 15.22
C PHE A 132 -11.76 -2.47 16.45
N ASN A 133 -11.63 -1.14 16.47
CA ASN A 133 -12.09 -0.31 17.59
C ASN A 133 -12.42 1.13 17.14
N PRO A 134 -13.49 1.32 16.34
CA PRO A 134 -13.81 2.64 15.79
C PRO A 134 -14.14 3.65 16.91
N THR A 135 -14.75 3.21 18.02
CA THR A 135 -15.09 4.08 19.16
C THR A 135 -13.88 4.64 19.91
N GLY A 136 -12.71 4.05 19.74
CA GLY A 136 -11.47 4.53 20.35
C GLY A 136 -10.75 5.61 19.55
N ILE A 137 -11.24 5.94 18.35
CA ILE A 137 -10.56 6.83 17.41
C ILE A 137 -11.12 8.24 17.52
N ASN A 138 -10.24 9.21 17.77
CA ASN A 138 -10.56 10.61 17.58
C ASN A 138 -10.35 10.97 16.09
N ALA A 139 -11.43 10.94 15.32
CA ALA A 139 -11.38 11.13 13.87
C ALA A 139 -10.80 12.49 13.47
N SER A 140 -11.16 13.57 14.18
CA SER A 140 -10.63 14.91 13.91
C SER A 140 -9.12 15.01 14.17
N ALA A 141 -8.64 14.41 15.25
CA ALA A 141 -7.21 14.38 15.55
C ALA A 141 -6.43 13.55 14.52
N ALA A 142 -6.95 12.38 14.15
CA ALA A 142 -6.36 11.53 13.12
C ALA A 142 -6.32 12.22 11.76
N GLN A 143 -7.41 12.88 11.36
CA GLN A 143 -7.46 13.69 10.13
C GLN A 143 -6.37 14.76 10.12
N ASN A 144 -6.28 15.55 11.20
CA ASN A 144 -5.30 16.62 11.32
C ASN A 144 -3.87 16.09 11.24
N GLN A 145 -3.60 14.94 11.87
CA GLN A 145 -2.28 14.31 11.81
C GLN A 145 -1.90 13.94 10.37
N ILE A 146 -2.79 13.24 9.64
CA ILE A 146 -2.54 12.82 8.25
C ILE A 146 -2.27 14.05 7.36
N VAL A 147 -3.08 15.11 7.51
CA VAL A 147 -2.93 16.35 6.72
C VAL A 147 -1.59 17.03 7.04
N VAL A 148 -1.28 17.24 8.32
CA VAL A 148 -0.05 17.93 8.74
C VAL A 148 1.19 17.16 8.30
N GLU A 149 1.21 15.83 8.40
CA GLU A 149 2.35 15.02 7.99
C GLU A 149 2.65 15.12 6.48
N LEU A 150 1.62 15.10 5.64
CA LEU A 150 1.79 15.23 4.19
C LEU A 150 2.16 16.66 3.80
N THR A 151 1.48 17.67 4.35
CA THR A 151 1.78 19.09 4.06
C THR A 151 3.19 19.49 4.53
N LYS A 152 3.65 18.96 5.68
CA LYS A 152 5.02 19.16 6.16
C LYS A 152 6.03 18.56 5.19
N TYR A 153 5.74 17.39 4.62
CA TYR A 153 6.61 16.79 3.62
C TYR A 153 6.69 17.64 2.35
N TYR A 154 5.56 18.11 1.82
CA TYR A 154 5.55 19.00 0.65
C TYR A 154 6.32 20.30 0.88
N SER A 155 6.35 20.78 2.11
CA SER A 155 7.05 22.01 2.50
C SER A 155 8.53 21.78 2.86
N SER A 156 9.00 20.54 2.89
CA SER A 156 10.36 20.20 3.38
C SER A 156 11.48 20.50 2.38
N SER A 157 11.16 20.66 1.10
CA SER A 157 12.14 20.96 0.04
C SER A 157 11.50 21.80 -1.07
N LEU A 158 12.31 22.69 -1.67
CA LEU A 158 11.93 23.43 -2.87
C LEU A 158 11.76 22.51 -4.10
N LYS A 159 12.42 21.36 -4.10
CA LYS A 159 12.33 20.34 -5.16
C LYS A 159 12.16 18.98 -4.51
N LEU A 160 10.95 18.42 -4.63
CA LEU A 160 10.64 17.08 -4.15
C LEU A 160 11.16 16.04 -5.15
N ASN A 161 11.65 14.91 -4.65
CA ASN A 161 11.83 13.72 -5.47
C ASN A 161 10.44 13.24 -5.90
N LYS A 162 10.18 13.18 -7.22
CA LYS A 162 8.85 12.84 -7.75
C LYS A 162 8.38 11.46 -7.28
N THR A 163 9.28 10.47 -7.31
CA THR A 163 8.96 9.08 -6.95
C THR A 163 8.59 8.96 -5.48
N GLU A 164 9.43 9.51 -4.60
CA GLU A 164 9.17 9.52 -3.15
C GLU A 164 7.93 10.33 -2.80
N ALA A 165 7.73 11.47 -3.47
CA ALA A 165 6.57 12.31 -3.24
C ALA A 165 5.29 11.60 -3.65
N MET A 166 5.30 10.86 -4.76
CA MET A 166 4.14 10.12 -5.20
C MET A 166 3.83 8.94 -4.29
N ASP A 167 4.82 8.12 -3.94
CA ASP A 167 4.65 7.01 -2.99
C ASP A 167 4.05 7.50 -1.66
N LYS A 168 4.63 8.55 -1.07
CA LYS A 168 4.12 9.11 0.19
C LYS A 168 2.71 9.67 0.06
N THR A 169 2.41 10.30 -1.08
CA THR A 169 1.09 10.89 -1.34
C THR A 169 0.01 9.82 -1.47
N VAL A 170 0.23 8.79 -2.29
CA VAL A 170 -0.80 7.76 -2.53
C VAL A 170 -1.10 6.95 -1.28
N ARG A 171 -0.08 6.67 -0.44
CA ARG A 171 -0.26 6.09 0.90
C ARG A 171 -1.06 7.01 1.81
N SER A 172 -0.70 8.29 1.89
CA SER A 172 -1.44 9.27 2.70
C SER A 172 -2.91 9.37 2.27
N TYR A 173 -3.19 9.37 0.96
CA TYR A 173 -4.55 9.36 0.41
C TYR A 173 -5.29 8.07 0.78
N GLY A 174 -4.61 6.92 0.80
CA GLY A 174 -5.15 5.65 1.28
C GLY A 174 -5.61 5.73 2.73
N SER A 175 -4.74 6.20 3.62
CA SER A 175 -5.07 6.41 5.04
C SER A 175 -6.22 7.40 5.21
N TYR A 176 -6.21 8.51 4.48
CA TYR A 176 -7.22 9.55 4.56
C TYR A 176 -8.61 9.05 4.12
N LEU A 177 -8.67 8.36 2.98
CA LEU A 177 -9.93 7.81 2.46
C LEU A 177 -10.44 6.65 3.32
N ALA A 178 -9.56 5.90 3.98
CA ALA A 178 -9.96 4.89 4.96
C ALA A 178 -10.65 5.53 6.17
N LEU A 179 -10.08 6.62 6.70
CA LEU A 179 -10.66 7.38 7.81
C LEU A 179 -11.98 8.04 7.40
N TYR A 180 -12.03 8.68 6.23
CA TYR A 180 -13.24 9.33 5.72
C TYR A 180 -14.39 8.35 5.53
N ASP A 181 -14.14 7.17 4.97
CA ASP A 181 -15.22 6.20 4.72
C ASP A 181 -15.85 5.66 6.02
N GLU A 182 -15.10 5.61 7.13
CA GLU A 182 -15.65 5.23 8.44
C GLU A 182 -16.35 6.41 9.14
N PHE A 183 -15.75 7.60 9.09
CA PHE A 183 -16.17 8.77 9.87
C PHE A 183 -16.67 9.92 8.98
N CYS A 184 -17.47 9.61 7.95
CA CYS A 184 -17.84 10.56 6.90
C CYS A 184 -18.65 11.78 7.36
N THR A 185 -19.20 11.75 8.58
CA THR A 185 -19.89 12.87 9.23
C THR A 185 -18.95 13.78 10.02
N GLU A 186 -17.74 13.33 10.34
CA GLU A 186 -16.75 14.06 11.15
C GLU A 186 -15.54 14.50 10.33
N VAL A 187 -15.19 13.74 9.29
CA VAL A 187 -14.02 13.96 8.45
C VAL A 187 -14.41 14.68 7.17
N LEU A 188 -13.70 15.75 6.85
CA LEU A 188 -13.92 16.47 5.59
C LEU A 188 -13.39 15.66 4.41
N LEU A 189 -14.13 15.58 3.31
CA LEU A 189 -13.66 14.84 2.13
C LEU A 189 -12.48 15.54 1.42
N TYR A 190 -12.47 16.87 1.45
CA TYR A 190 -11.48 17.72 0.77
C TYR A 190 -10.94 18.74 1.78
N PRO A 191 -9.95 18.36 2.61
CA PRO A 191 -9.34 19.28 3.56
C PRO A 191 -8.50 20.35 2.85
N ASP A 192 -8.49 21.55 3.39
CA ASP A 192 -7.67 22.65 2.89
C ASP A 192 -6.17 22.34 3.01
N GLN A 193 -5.37 22.84 2.06
CA GLN A 193 -3.89 22.74 2.06
C GLN A 193 -3.29 21.32 2.03
N TYR A 194 -4.14 20.30 1.84
CA TYR A 194 -3.70 18.90 1.79
C TYR A 194 -3.13 18.49 0.42
N PHE A 195 -3.62 19.11 -0.66
CA PHE A 195 -3.18 18.81 -2.02
C PHE A 195 -2.02 19.73 -2.41
N TYR A 196 -0.93 19.15 -2.92
CA TYR A 196 0.25 19.92 -3.34
C TYR A 196 -0.09 20.94 -4.44
N ASN A 197 -0.87 20.51 -5.44
CA ASN A 197 -1.38 21.34 -6.51
C ASN A 197 -2.65 20.69 -7.11
N LYS A 198 -3.19 21.28 -8.19
CA LYS A 198 -4.39 20.77 -8.87
C LYS A 198 -4.23 19.33 -9.36
N MET A 199 -3.05 18.93 -9.85
CA MET A 199 -2.81 17.58 -10.36
C MET A 199 -2.92 16.54 -9.24
N PHE A 200 -2.36 16.84 -8.06
CA PHE A 200 -2.47 15.99 -6.88
C PHE A 200 -3.92 15.84 -6.39
N LEU A 201 -4.74 16.89 -6.54
CA LEU A 201 -6.18 16.79 -6.30
C LEU A 201 -6.90 15.89 -7.31
N GLU A 202 -6.54 15.92 -8.59
CA GLU A 202 -7.13 15.02 -9.58
C GLU A 202 -6.73 13.55 -9.31
N ILE A 203 -5.49 13.29 -8.88
CA ILE A 203 -5.04 11.97 -8.42
C ILE A 203 -5.88 11.50 -7.23
N TYR A 204 -6.11 12.35 -6.23
CA TYR A 204 -6.97 12.03 -5.10
C TYR A 204 -8.40 11.66 -5.54
N ARG A 205 -8.98 12.44 -6.46
CA ARG A 205 -10.31 12.16 -7.02
C ARG A 205 -10.35 10.86 -7.79
N PHE A 206 -9.31 10.56 -8.57
CA PHE A 206 -9.16 9.30 -9.27
C PHE A 206 -9.15 8.14 -8.28
N LEU A 207 -8.25 8.16 -7.29
CA LEU A 207 -8.11 7.07 -6.32
C LEU A 207 -9.38 6.88 -5.48
N LYS A 208 -10.08 7.97 -5.13
CA LYS A 208 -11.40 7.90 -4.47
C LYS A 208 -12.43 7.12 -5.30
N GLY A 209 -12.41 7.26 -6.62
CA GLY A 209 -13.33 6.56 -7.53
C GLY A 209 -12.93 5.11 -7.82
N HIS A 210 -11.65 4.76 -7.67
CA HIS A 210 -11.08 3.50 -8.12
C HIS A 210 -10.38 2.75 -6.98
N LYS A 211 -11.13 2.46 -5.91
CA LYS A 211 -10.62 1.79 -4.69
C LYS A 211 -10.58 0.27 -4.78
N THR A 212 -10.92 -0.31 -5.94
CA THR A 212 -10.92 -1.75 -6.18
C THR A 212 -10.16 -2.07 -7.45
N PHE A 213 -9.59 -3.27 -7.54
CA PHE A 213 -8.83 -3.73 -8.71
C PHE A 213 -9.63 -3.55 -10.00
N ASP A 214 -10.88 -4.02 -10.04
CA ASP A 214 -11.71 -4.00 -11.26
C ASP A 214 -11.99 -2.57 -11.73
N THR A 215 -12.31 -1.67 -10.80
CA THR A 215 -12.51 -0.25 -11.12
C THR A 215 -11.22 0.39 -11.62
N PHE A 216 -10.08 0.04 -11.04
CA PHE A 216 -8.80 0.62 -11.42
C PHE A 216 -8.33 0.14 -12.78
N ILE A 217 -8.34 -1.16 -13.04
CA ILE A 217 -7.89 -1.71 -14.33
C ILE A 217 -8.74 -1.18 -15.48
N ALA A 218 -10.05 -1.00 -15.28
CA ALA A 218 -10.92 -0.38 -16.28
C ALA A 218 -10.54 1.08 -16.62
N ALA A 219 -9.89 1.79 -15.70
CA ALA A 219 -9.46 3.18 -15.83
C ALA A 219 -7.93 3.35 -15.79
N TYR A 220 -7.17 2.27 -16.05
CA TYR A 220 -5.71 2.27 -15.90
C TYR A 220 -5.04 3.35 -16.75
N SER A 221 -5.45 3.49 -18.02
CA SER A 221 -4.88 4.48 -18.94
C SER A 221 -5.09 5.91 -18.45
N ASP A 222 -6.21 6.19 -17.79
CA ASP A 222 -6.49 7.53 -17.24
C ASP A 222 -5.53 7.84 -16.09
N PHE A 223 -5.29 6.88 -15.19
CA PHE A 223 -4.32 7.05 -14.11
C PHE A 223 -2.90 7.20 -14.64
N HIS A 224 -2.51 6.35 -15.59
CA HIS A 224 -1.21 6.40 -16.23
C HIS A 224 -0.96 7.78 -16.86
N ASN A 225 -1.94 8.32 -17.59
CA ASN A 225 -1.85 9.65 -18.19
C ASN A 225 -1.75 10.76 -17.14
N LEU A 226 -2.52 10.70 -16.04
CA LEU A 226 -2.41 11.66 -14.94
C LEU A 226 -1.00 11.69 -14.34
N LEU A 227 -0.37 10.52 -14.18
CA LEU A 227 0.98 10.41 -13.61
C LEU A 227 2.05 10.99 -14.55
N LEU A 228 1.84 10.96 -15.87
CA LEU A 228 2.76 11.56 -16.85
C LEU A 228 2.78 13.10 -16.78
N GLU A 229 1.76 13.72 -16.18
CA GLU A 229 1.66 15.17 -16.02
C GLU A 229 2.35 15.72 -14.76
N ILE A 230 2.94 14.85 -13.92
CA ILE A 230 3.67 15.19 -12.69
C ILE A 230 5.16 15.42 -12.98
#